data_AF-A0A182MPP2-F1
#
_entry.id   AF-A0A182MPP2-F1
#
_cell.length_a   1.000
_cell.length_b   1.000
_cell.length_c   1.000
_cell.angle_alpha   90.00
_cell.angle_beta   90.00
_cell.angle_gamma   90.00
#
_symmetry.space_group_name_H-M   'P 1'
#
loop_
_entity.id
_entity.type
_entity.pdbx_description
1 polymer ?
#
loop_
_entity_poly.entity_id
_entity_poly.type
_entity_poly.pdbx_seq_one_letter_code
_entity_poly.pdbx_strand_id
1 'polypeptide(L)'
;MVWSRSPGGTTRIVLAVIAAAIIADHAAGQLSTYQLTCPGKTTCSQCIQTTNCRWCTMPNFTNPRCHGQIEKYCPEEYTVDPSNTFQLIQGRELTKPSWRVQEGQSERESYYSSSHYQSSSSSSFHQSSSAHESESAAGSIVQISPQRVSLKLRLNEAFRFNVNYAQAEDYPVDLYYLMDLSKSMEDDKAILSMLGADLASEMRKITSNFKLGFGSFVDKVLMPYVSTVPKK
;
A
#
# COMPACT_ATOMS: atom_id res chain seq x y z
N MET A 1 -10.81 -46.77 -36.03
CA MET A 1 -11.70 -46.08 -36.98
C MET A 1 -11.17 -44.67 -37.17
N VAL A 2 -10.34 -44.50 -38.21
CA VAL A 2 -10.03 -43.17 -38.76
C VAL A 2 -11.31 -42.66 -39.40
N TRP A 3 -11.57 -41.35 -39.41
CA TRP A 3 -12.04 -40.67 -40.62
C TRP A 3 -11.76 -39.16 -40.54
N SER A 4 -11.28 -38.67 -41.67
CA SER A 4 -10.64 -37.38 -41.96
C SER A 4 -11.65 -36.22 -42.08
N ARG A 5 -11.19 -34.97 -41.95
CA ARG A 5 -11.99 -33.78 -42.28
C ARG A 5 -11.16 -32.68 -42.98
N SER A 6 -11.50 -32.42 -44.24
CA SER A 6 -11.45 -31.12 -44.95
C SER A 6 -11.91 -31.30 -46.41
N PRO A 7 -12.21 -30.25 -47.20
CA PRO A 7 -12.75 -28.91 -46.90
C PRO A 7 -13.89 -28.51 -47.87
N GLY A 8 -14.59 -27.38 -47.68
CA GLY A 8 -15.51 -26.88 -48.71
C GLY A 8 -16.36 -25.65 -48.40
N GLY A 9 -15.81 -24.45 -48.59
CA GLY A 9 -16.31 -23.56 -49.64
C GLY A 9 -17.42 -22.52 -49.41
N THR A 10 -18.15 -22.46 -48.29
CA THR A 10 -19.34 -21.56 -48.21
C THR A 10 -19.41 -20.60 -47.01
N THR A 11 -18.52 -20.73 -46.02
CA THR A 11 -18.61 -19.95 -44.76
C THR A 11 -18.02 -18.54 -44.84
N ARG A 12 -17.24 -18.22 -45.87
CA ARG A 12 -16.55 -16.92 -45.97
C ARG A 12 -17.40 -15.77 -46.53
N ILE A 13 -18.43 -16.07 -47.32
CA ILE A 13 -19.28 -15.04 -47.94
C ILE A 13 -20.32 -14.53 -46.94
N VAL A 14 -20.86 -15.41 -46.10
CA VAL A 14 -21.89 -15.03 -45.09
C VAL A 14 -21.30 -14.11 -44.01
N LEU A 15 -20.04 -14.31 -43.61
CA LEU A 15 -19.37 -13.45 -42.62
C LEU A 15 -19.05 -12.05 -43.15
N ALA A 16 -18.82 -11.89 -44.46
CA ALA A 16 -18.53 -10.58 -45.06
C ALA A 16 -19.78 -9.69 -45.18
N VAL A 17 -20.96 -10.27 -45.41
CA VAL A 17 -22.22 -9.51 -45.52
C VAL A 17 -22.72 -9.05 -44.15
N ILE A 18 -22.49 -9.84 -43.09
CA ILE A 18 -22.81 -9.43 -41.71
C ILE A 18 -21.84 -8.33 -41.23
N ALA A 19 -20.58 -8.36 -41.66
CA ALA A 19 -19.62 -7.29 -41.35
C ALA A 19 -19.96 -5.96 -42.03
N ALA A 20 -20.53 -5.98 -43.26
CA ALA A 20 -20.92 -4.76 -43.96
C ALA A 20 -22.22 -4.14 -43.40
N ALA A 21 -23.15 -4.95 -42.89
CA ALA A 21 -24.40 -4.45 -42.29
C ALA A 21 -24.23 -3.84 -40.89
N ILE A 22 -23.11 -4.11 -40.19
CA ILE A 22 -22.80 -3.49 -38.90
C ILE A 22 -22.07 -2.14 -39.05
N ILE A 23 -21.55 -1.82 -40.24
CA ILE A 23 -20.77 -0.58 -40.47
C ILE A 23 -21.65 0.60 -40.94
N ALA A 24 -22.95 0.39 -41.19
CA ALA A 24 -23.84 1.40 -41.78
C ALA A 24 -24.85 2.04 -40.82
N ASP A 25 -24.67 1.95 -39.50
CA ASP A 25 -25.65 2.52 -38.54
C ASP A 25 -25.01 3.07 -37.25
N HIS A 26 -23.95 3.87 -37.34
CA HIS A 26 -23.51 4.76 -36.25
C HIS A 26 -22.96 6.09 -36.81
N ALA A 27 -23.82 6.82 -37.53
CA ALA A 27 -23.59 8.22 -37.86
C ALA A 27 -24.86 9.05 -37.63
N ALA A 28 -25.54 8.81 -36.51
CA ALA A 28 -26.42 9.81 -35.93
C ALA A 28 -25.53 10.72 -35.07
N GLY A 29 -25.28 11.93 -35.57
CA GLY A 29 -24.42 12.93 -34.94
C GLY A 29 -24.79 13.18 -33.47
N GLN A 30 -23.92 12.74 -32.57
CA GLN A 30 -23.83 13.27 -31.22
C GLN A 30 -23.13 14.62 -31.25
N LEU A 31 -23.82 15.64 -31.77
CA LEU A 31 -23.51 17.03 -31.46
C LEU A 31 -24.32 17.42 -30.20
N SER A 32 -24.01 16.72 -29.12
CA SER A 32 -24.21 17.16 -27.74
C SER A 32 -22.87 17.02 -27.04
N THR A 33 -21.87 17.67 -27.60
CA THR A 33 -20.58 17.83 -26.96
C THR A 33 -20.76 18.80 -25.80
N TYR A 34 -20.80 18.26 -24.59
CA TYR A 34 -20.23 18.94 -23.43
C TYR A 34 -20.98 20.22 -23.00
N GLN A 35 -22.30 20.16 -22.82
CA GLN A 35 -22.94 21.06 -21.87
C GLN A 35 -22.42 20.75 -20.46
N LEU A 36 -21.37 21.49 -20.09
CA LEU A 36 -20.81 21.72 -18.75
C LEU A 36 -21.07 20.58 -17.75
N THR A 37 -20.07 19.71 -17.60
CA THR A 37 -19.94 18.70 -16.51
C THR A 37 -19.86 19.33 -15.11
N CYS A 38 -20.09 20.63 -15.01
CA CYS A 38 -20.08 21.43 -13.81
C CYS A 38 -21.49 21.97 -13.56
N PRO A 39 -22.15 21.58 -12.45
CA PRO A 39 -23.47 22.10 -12.12
C PRO A 39 -23.42 23.64 -12.06
N GLY A 40 -24.56 24.29 -12.32
CA GLY A 40 -24.73 25.75 -12.27
C GLY A 40 -24.61 26.33 -10.85
N LYS A 41 -23.46 26.11 -10.21
CA LYS A 41 -23.15 26.56 -8.85
C LYS A 41 -22.88 28.05 -8.88
N THR A 42 -23.46 28.76 -7.92
CA THR A 42 -23.39 30.22 -7.80
C THR A 42 -22.22 30.70 -6.93
N THR A 43 -21.50 29.79 -6.30
CA THR A 43 -20.38 30.10 -5.40
C THR A 43 -19.12 29.30 -5.77
N CYS A 44 -17.95 29.91 -5.55
CA CYS A 44 -16.66 29.28 -5.79
C CYS A 44 -16.50 27.98 -4.99
N SER A 45 -16.84 28.02 -3.69
CA SER A 45 -16.71 26.86 -2.79
C SER A 45 -17.51 25.64 -3.26
N GLN A 46 -18.73 25.83 -3.77
CA GLN A 46 -19.53 24.72 -4.32
C GLN A 46 -19.00 24.24 -5.67
N CYS A 47 -18.43 25.14 -6.48
CA CYS A 47 -17.87 24.79 -7.77
C CYS A 47 -16.62 23.90 -7.64
N ILE A 48 -15.66 24.30 -6.79
CA ILE A 48 -14.37 23.60 -6.63
C ILE A 48 -14.50 22.21 -5.98
N GLN A 49 -15.62 21.94 -5.30
CA GLN A 49 -15.96 20.61 -4.77
C GLN A 49 -16.36 19.63 -5.86
N THR A 50 -16.72 20.11 -7.04
CA THR A 50 -17.02 19.25 -8.18
C THR A 50 -15.70 18.93 -8.89
N THR A 51 -15.52 17.65 -9.25
CA THR A 51 -14.36 17.19 -10.01
C THR A 51 -14.36 17.83 -11.40
N ASN A 52 -13.16 18.14 -11.91
CA ASN A 52 -12.95 18.72 -13.25
C ASN A 52 -13.60 20.10 -13.50
N CYS A 53 -13.97 20.83 -12.44
CA CYS A 53 -14.53 22.18 -12.54
C CYS A 53 -13.52 23.26 -12.18
N ARG A 54 -13.73 24.49 -12.67
CA ARG A 54 -12.88 25.65 -12.37
C ARG A 54 -13.78 26.85 -12.13
N TRP A 55 -13.30 27.81 -11.35
CA TRP A 55 -14.06 29.02 -11.04
C TRP A 55 -13.39 30.27 -11.59
N CYS A 56 -14.12 31.06 -12.37
CA CYS A 56 -13.67 32.34 -12.91
C CYS A 56 -14.03 33.50 -11.98
N THR A 57 -13.03 34.22 -11.47
CA THR A 57 -13.19 35.39 -10.58
C THR A 57 -13.18 36.72 -11.31
N MET A 58 -13.05 36.72 -12.64
CA MET A 58 -12.92 37.94 -13.45
C MET A 58 -14.09 38.91 -13.20
N PRO A 59 -13.82 40.22 -13.05
CA PRO A 59 -14.88 41.23 -12.96
C PRO A 59 -15.61 41.35 -14.31
N ASN A 60 -16.91 41.66 -14.27
CA ASN A 60 -17.77 41.82 -15.46
C ASN A 60 -17.80 40.58 -16.39
N PHE A 61 -17.69 39.39 -15.82
CA PHE A 61 -17.78 38.13 -16.57
C PHE A 61 -19.25 37.79 -16.89
N THR A 62 -19.57 37.63 -18.18
CA THR A 62 -20.93 37.40 -18.68
C THR A 62 -21.37 35.93 -18.66
N ASN A 63 -20.41 35.01 -18.66
CA ASN A 63 -20.69 33.56 -18.72
C ASN A 63 -20.76 32.94 -17.30
N PRO A 64 -21.27 31.70 -17.15
CA PRO A 64 -21.25 30.99 -15.87
C PRO A 64 -19.84 30.92 -15.27
N ARG A 65 -19.68 31.41 -14.04
CA ARG A 65 -18.37 31.43 -13.36
C ARG A 65 -17.83 30.04 -13.07
N CYS A 66 -18.71 29.07 -12.81
CA CYS A 66 -18.34 27.67 -12.67
C CYS A 66 -18.38 27.00 -14.04
N HIS A 67 -17.25 26.48 -14.50
CA HIS A 67 -17.12 25.88 -15.82
C HIS A 67 -16.19 24.66 -15.81
N GLY A 68 -16.29 23.80 -16.83
CA GLY A 68 -15.38 22.67 -17.02
C GLY A 68 -14.01 23.09 -17.57
N GLN A 69 -13.18 22.13 -17.99
CA GLN A 69 -11.86 22.42 -18.57
C GLN A 69 -11.96 22.90 -20.03
N ILE A 70 -12.49 24.10 -20.23
CA ILE A 70 -12.60 24.75 -21.54
C ILE A 70 -11.39 25.68 -21.72
N GLU A 71 -10.61 25.48 -22.78
CA GLU A 71 -9.47 26.34 -23.11
C GLU A 71 -9.93 27.80 -23.36
N LYS A 72 -9.16 28.76 -22.84
CA LYS A 72 -9.38 30.21 -23.02
C LYS A 72 -10.74 30.75 -22.53
N TYR A 73 -11.45 30.00 -21.69
CA TYR A 73 -12.74 30.42 -21.14
C TYR A 73 -12.63 31.58 -20.13
N CYS A 74 -11.60 31.53 -19.28
CA CYS A 74 -11.27 32.56 -18.30
C CYS A 74 -9.76 32.79 -18.34
N PRO A 75 -9.26 34.03 -18.19
CA PRO A 75 -7.82 34.27 -18.05
C PRO A 75 -7.26 33.52 -16.83
N GLU A 76 -6.05 32.95 -16.96
CA GLU A 76 -5.41 32.16 -15.89
C GLU A 76 -5.22 32.97 -14.59
N GLU A 77 -5.00 34.28 -14.69
CA GLU A 77 -4.89 35.19 -13.53
C GLU A 77 -6.17 35.30 -12.69
N TYR A 78 -7.33 35.05 -13.29
CA TYR A 78 -8.63 35.06 -12.62
C TYR A 78 -9.20 33.65 -12.40
N THR A 79 -8.45 32.61 -12.78
CA THR A 79 -8.92 31.22 -12.73
C THR A 79 -8.53 30.59 -11.39
N VAL A 80 -9.53 30.14 -10.63
CA VAL A 80 -9.34 29.38 -9.39
C VAL A 80 -9.58 27.92 -9.68
N ASP A 81 -8.48 27.15 -9.70
CA ASP A 81 -8.50 25.71 -9.87
C ASP A 81 -7.54 25.04 -8.87
N PRO A 82 -8.01 24.71 -7.65
CA PRO A 82 -7.16 24.08 -6.65
C PRO A 82 -6.86 22.63 -7.07
N SER A 83 -5.59 22.33 -7.32
CA SER A 83 -5.12 20.96 -7.60
C SER A 83 -4.67 20.24 -6.33
N ASN A 84 -4.68 18.91 -6.38
CA ASN A 84 -4.05 18.07 -5.38
C ASN A 84 -2.54 18.37 -5.30
N THR A 85 -1.96 18.50 -4.10
CA THR A 85 -0.51 18.62 -3.91
C THR A 85 0.03 17.55 -2.97
N PHE A 86 1.22 17.06 -3.31
CA PHE A 86 1.98 16.07 -2.52
C PHE A 86 3.32 16.68 -2.11
N GLN A 87 3.65 16.58 -0.83
CA GLN A 87 4.95 16.98 -0.30
C GLN A 87 5.50 15.86 0.57
N LEU A 88 6.68 15.36 0.20
CA LEU A 88 7.42 14.41 1.02
C LEU A 88 8.08 15.16 2.18
N ILE A 89 7.66 14.87 3.41
CA ILE A 89 8.27 15.45 4.62
C ILE A 89 9.41 14.56 5.13
N GLN A 90 9.19 13.24 5.13
CA GLN A 90 10.17 12.27 5.60
C GLN A 90 10.04 10.97 4.80
N GLY A 91 11.14 10.58 4.14
CA GLY A 91 11.23 9.37 3.32
C GLY A 91 12.60 8.73 3.45
N ARG A 92 12.92 8.23 4.65
CA ARG A 92 14.09 7.38 4.89
C ARG A 92 14.04 6.17 3.95
N GLU A 93 15.20 5.79 3.43
CA GLU A 93 15.34 4.60 2.60
C GLU A 93 14.99 3.35 3.40
N LEU A 94 14.49 2.34 2.69
CA LEU A 94 14.22 1.03 3.26
C LEU A 94 15.54 0.39 3.69
N THR A 95 15.55 -0.25 4.86
CA THR A 95 16.71 -1.01 5.32
C THR A 95 16.97 -2.15 4.35
N LYS A 96 18.15 -2.14 3.72
CA LYS A 96 18.53 -3.21 2.79
C LYS A 96 18.73 -4.52 3.56
N PRO A 97 18.35 -5.66 2.97
CA PRO A 97 18.77 -6.96 3.49
C PRO A 97 20.31 -7.00 3.51
N SER A 98 20.88 -7.35 4.66
CA SER A 98 22.31 -7.50 4.81
C SER A 98 22.64 -8.93 4.42
N TRP A 99 22.73 -9.20 3.12
CA TRP A 99 23.24 -10.47 2.64
C TRP A 99 24.63 -10.70 3.24
N ARG A 100 24.73 -11.63 4.20
CA ARG A 100 26.01 -12.25 4.54
C ARG A 100 26.41 -13.04 3.30
N VAL A 101 27.29 -12.48 2.47
CA VAL A 101 27.92 -13.22 1.38
C VAL A 101 28.82 -14.26 2.03
N GLN A 102 28.28 -15.46 2.22
CA GLN A 102 29.07 -16.67 2.29
C GLN A 102 29.26 -17.12 0.84
N GLU A 103 30.52 -17.14 0.42
CA GLU A 103 30.97 -17.52 -0.91
C GLU A 103 30.39 -18.88 -1.32
N GLY A 104 29.44 -18.89 -2.26
CA GLY A 104 28.87 -20.12 -2.82
C GLY A 104 27.44 -19.99 -3.38
N GLN A 105 27.35 -19.71 -4.69
CA GLN A 105 26.26 -20.06 -5.64
C GLN A 105 24.79 -20.02 -5.18
N SER A 106 24.02 -19.06 -5.70
CA SER A 106 22.76 -19.29 -6.46
C SER A 106 22.05 -17.95 -6.70
N GLU A 107 21.85 -17.61 -7.98
CA GLU A 107 21.07 -16.45 -8.41
C GLU A 107 19.58 -16.71 -8.16
N ARG A 108 18.95 -15.87 -7.33
CA ARG A 108 17.49 -15.74 -7.30
C ARG A 108 17.12 -14.28 -7.46
N GLU A 109 16.79 -13.91 -8.69
CA GLU A 109 16.25 -12.60 -9.05
C GLU A 109 15.01 -12.30 -8.20
N SER A 110 15.08 -11.20 -7.44
CA SER A 110 13.94 -10.63 -6.74
C SER A 110 13.61 -9.30 -7.41
N TYR A 111 12.41 -9.25 -8.01
CA TYR A 111 11.85 -8.13 -8.77
C TYR A 111 11.95 -6.81 -8.00
N TYR A 112 12.84 -5.90 -8.42
CA TYR A 112 12.87 -4.52 -7.95
C TYR A 112 12.45 -3.60 -9.10
N SER A 113 11.27 -3.00 -9.00
CA SER A 113 10.87 -1.91 -9.92
C SER A 113 11.54 -0.63 -9.45
N SER A 114 12.74 -0.36 -9.98
CA SER A 114 13.40 0.95 -9.86
C SER A 114 12.83 1.92 -10.91
N SER A 115 12.28 3.05 -10.48
CA SER A 115 12.03 4.18 -11.38
C SER A 115 13.27 5.07 -11.40
N HIS A 116 13.87 5.18 -12.59
CA HIS A 116 15.00 6.04 -12.88
C HIS A 116 14.67 7.51 -12.65
N TYR A 117 15.40 8.16 -11.75
CA TYR A 117 15.71 9.58 -11.86
C TYR A 117 17.21 9.72 -12.07
N GLN A 118 17.59 10.18 -13.25
CA GLN A 118 18.97 10.54 -13.55
C GLN A 118 19.30 11.83 -12.79
N SER A 119 20.33 11.80 -11.95
CA SER A 119 21.05 12.99 -11.56
C SER A 119 22.52 12.65 -11.38
N SER A 120 23.32 13.43 -12.08
CA SER A 120 24.77 13.37 -12.21
C SER A 120 25.50 13.45 -10.87
N SER A 121 26.66 12.81 -10.86
CA SER A 121 27.62 12.71 -9.77
C SER A 121 28.06 14.04 -9.18
N SER A 122 28.16 14.09 -7.85
CA SER A 122 29.34 14.64 -7.18
C SER A 122 29.60 13.89 -5.87
N SER A 123 30.80 13.31 -5.79
CA SER A 123 31.36 12.69 -4.60
C SER A 123 31.63 13.75 -3.54
N SER A 124 31.08 13.59 -2.35
CA SER A 124 31.52 14.30 -1.16
C SER A 124 31.39 13.35 0.02
N PHE A 125 32.53 12.73 0.37
CA PHE A 125 32.68 12.03 1.65
C PHE A 125 32.57 13.07 2.76
N HIS A 126 31.45 13.08 3.46
CA HIS A 126 31.33 13.72 4.76
C HIS A 126 31.08 12.65 5.81
N GLN A 127 32.15 12.30 6.51
CA GLN A 127 32.10 11.52 7.73
C GLN A 127 31.52 12.40 8.83
N SER A 128 30.20 12.35 8.99
CA SER A 128 29.52 12.93 10.14
C SER A 128 29.53 11.91 11.27
N SER A 129 30.51 12.03 12.16
CA SER A 129 30.46 11.45 13.49
C SER A 129 29.39 12.17 14.31
N SER A 130 28.22 11.56 14.45
CA SER A 130 27.18 12.02 15.37
C SER A 130 26.93 10.97 16.44
N ALA A 131 27.31 11.36 17.66
CA ALA A 131 26.95 10.89 18.99
C ALA A 131 26.15 9.58 19.10
N HIS A 132 26.72 8.66 19.88
CA HIS A 132 26.04 7.52 20.51
C HIS A 132 24.83 8.00 21.33
N GLU A 133 23.65 8.00 20.73
CA GLU A 133 22.46 7.56 21.43
C GLU A 133 22.29 6.08 21.10
N SER A 134 22.34 5.23 22.13
CA SER A 134 22.02 3.81 22.01
C SER A 134 20.52 3.65 21.75
N GLU A 135 20.08 4.08 20.57
CA GLU A 135 18.84 3.66 19.98
C GLU A 135 19.02 2.17 19.66
N SER A 136 18.24 1.32 20.33
CA SER A 136 18.28 -0.13 20.11
C SER A 136 18.31 -0.44 18.62
N ALA A 137 19.07 -1.45 18.17
CA ALA A 137 19.22 -1.82 16.75
C ALA A 137 17.89 -2.00 15.97
N ALA A 138 16.76 -2.10 16.67
CA ALA A 138 15.41 -2.09 16.12
C ALA A 138 14.91 -0.71 15.66
N GLY A 139 15.38 0.40 16.24
CA GLY A 139 14.92 1.77 15.95
C GLY A 139 15.44 2.34 14.62
N SER A 140 16.55 1.80 14.12
CA SER A 140 17.13 2.15 12.81
C SER A 140 16.56 1.34 11.64
N ILE A 141 15.70 0.35 11.89
CA ILE A 141 15.11 -0.48 10.83
C ILE A 141 13.91 0.26 10.22
N VAL A 142 14.00 0.54 8.93
CA VAL A 142 12.96 1.21 8.13
C VAL A 142 12.38 0.20 7.15
N GLN A 143 11.18 -0.30 7.43
CA GLN A 143 10.49 -1.26 6.56
C GLN A 143 9.45 -0.61 5.64
N ILE A 144 9.06 0.64 5.94
CA ILE A 144 8.03 1.36 5.18
C ILE A 144 8.56 2.75 4.82
N SER A 145 8.35 3.14 3.56
CA SER A 145 8.69 4.48 3.07
C SER A 145 7.61 4.96 2.08
N PRO A 146 7.17 6.24 2.14
CA PRO A 146 7.63 7.30 3.02
C PRO A 146 7.04 7.22 4.44
N GLN A 147 7.68 7.86 5.43
CA GLN A 147 7.20 7.87 6.82
C GLN A 147 6.27 9.05 7.11
N ARG A 148 6.47 10.19 6.44
CA ARG A 148 5.64 11.39 6.59
C ARG A 148 5.44 12.10 5.27
N VAL A 149 4.19 12.41 4.95
CA VAL A 149 3.80 13.16 3.76
C VAL A 149 2.78 14.23 4.15
N SER A 150 2.76 15.33 3.41
CA SER A 150 1.71 16.35 3.46
C SER A 150 0.94 16.31 2.15
N LEU A 151 -0.37 16.08 2.26
CA LEU A 151 -1.30 16.01 1.13
C LEU A 151 -2.30 17.15 1.25
N LYS A 152 -2.38 17.99 0.22
CA LYS A 152 -3.48 18.91 0.03
C LYS A 152 -4.42 18.31 -0.99
N LEU A 153 -5.63 17.94 -0.59
CA LEU A 153 -6.60 17.30 -1.46
C LEU A 153 -7.70 18.27 -1.87
N ARG A 154 -8.09 18.21 -3.13
CA ARG A 154 -9.32 18.77 -3.66
C ARG A 154 -10.47 17.83 -3.30
N LEU A 155 -11.61 18.41 -2.92
CA LEU A 155 -12.77 17.61 -2.57
C LEU A 155 -13.20 16.72 -3.76
N ASN A 156 -13.53 15.46 -3.46
CA ASN A 156 -13.99 14.46 -4.42
C ASN A 156 -12.97 14.05 -5.51
N GLU A 157 -11.73 14.49 -5.44
CA GLU A 157 -10.66 14.06 -6.34
C GLU A 157 -9.73 13.07 -5.63
N ALA A 158 -9.59 11.87 -6.18
CA ALA A 158 -8.71 10.85 -5.62
C ALA A 158 -7.24 11.14 -5.97
N PHE A 159 -6.37 11.16 -4.96
CA PHE A 159 -4.92 11.21 -5.15
C PHE A 159 -4.29 9.87 -4.73
N ARG A 160 -3.49 9.28 -5.63
CA ARG A 160 -2.78 8.01 -5.37
C ARG A 160 -1.30 8.30 -5.20
N PHE A 161 -0.70 7.77 -4.14
CA PHE A 161 0.75 7.79 -3.94
C PHE A 161 1.24 6.40 -3.57
N ASN A 162 2.53 6.17 -3.82
CA ASN A 162 3.14 4.87 -3.61
C ASN A 162 3.74 4.77 -2.20
N VAL A 163 3.54 3.62 -1.57
CA VAL A 163 4.18 3.23 -0.32
C VAL A 163 4.98 1.97 -0.61
N ASN A 164 6.27 2.03 -0.32
CA ASN A 164 7.20 0.93 -0.51
C ASN A 164 7.35 0.19 0.82
N TYR A 165 7.36 -1.14 0.74
CA TYR A 165 7.57 -2.04 1.88
C TYR A 165 8.73 -2.98 1.60
N ALA A 166 9.60 -3.19 2.59
CA ALA A 166 10.61 -4.24 2.59
C ALA A 166 10.65 -4.93 3.94
N GLN A 167 10.66 -6.26 3.92
CA GLN A 167 10.82 -7.07 5.11
C GLN A 167 12.27 -6.99 5.62
N ALA A 168 12.45 -6.77 6.92
CA ALA A 168 13.77 -6.83 7.55
C ALA A 168 14.14 -8.28 7.90
N GLU A 169 15.40 -8.66 7.68
CA GLU A 169 15.89 -10.03 7.95
C GLU A 169 16.09 -10.30 9.45
N ASP A 170 16.66 -9.34 10.19
CA ASP A 170 16.98 -9.48 11.62
C ASP A 170 16.08 -8.57 12.49
N TYR A 171 14.77 -8.84 12.45
CA TYR A 171 13.80 -8.09 13.25
C TYR A 171 13.61 -8.72 14.64
N PRO A 172 13.57 -7.94 15.74
CA PRO A 172 13.39 -8.49 17.08
C PRO A 172 12.04 -9.20 17.20
N VAL A 173 12.03 -10.33 17.92
CA VAL A 173 10.82 -11.12 18.15
C VAL A 173 10.61 -11.31 19.64
N ASP A 174 9.43 -10.93 20.11
CA ASP A 174 8.96 -11.19 21.46
C ASP A 174 7.86 -12.26 21.41
N LEU A 175 8.13 -13.44 21.97
CA LEU A 175 7.18 -14.54 22.05
C LEU A 175 6.70 -14.71 23.49
N TYR A 176 5.39 -14.64 23.71
CA TYR A 176 4.79 -14.86 25.02
C TYR A 176 4.00 -16.17 25.02
N TYR A 177 4.48 -17.15 25.76
CA TYR A 177 3.85 -18.46 25.88
C TYR A 177 2.93 -18.48 27.10
N LEU A 178 1.62 -18.57 26.86
CA LEU A 178 0.59 -18.62 27.90
C LEU A 178 0.06 -20.05 28.02
N MET A 179 0.39 -20.71 29.12
CA MET A 179 0.06 -22.11 29.39
C MET A 179 -1.16 -22.26 30.28
N ASP A 180 -1.96 -23.29 30.02
CA ASP A 180 -2.88 -23.82 31.02
C ASP A 180 -2.08 -24.70 32.00
N LEU A 181 -2.20 -24.45 33.32
CA LEU A 181 -1.63 -25.28 34.38
C LEU A 181 -2.72 -26.07 35.16
N SER A 182 -3.88 -26.29 34.53
CA SER A 182 -4.89 -27.21 35.03
C SER A 182 -4.36 -28.64 35.13
N LYS A 183 -5.08 -29.50 35.87
CA LYS A 183 -4.66 -30.89 36.12
C LYS A 183 -4.49 -31.71 34.84
N SER A 184 -5.22 -31.39 33.77
CA SER A 184 -5.09 -32.07 32.47
C SER A 184 -3.79 -31.76 31.73
N MET A 185 -3.02 -30.76 32.16
CA MET A 185 -1.76 -30.35 31.54
C MET A 185 -0.53 -30.69 32.40
N GLU A 186 -0.71 -31.58 33.38
CA GLU A 186 0.32 -31.95 34.34
C GLU A 186 1.53 -32.63 33.69
N ASP A 187 1.29 -33.50 32.72
CA ASP A 187 2.30 -34.20 31.93
C ASP A 187 2.99 -33.25 30.92
N ASP A 188 2.22 -32.40 30.25
CA ASP A 188 2.75 -31.44 29.27
C ASP A 188 3.62 -30.34 29.89
N LYS A 189 3.43 -30.03 31.18
CA LYS A 189 4.29 -29.06 31.91
C LYS A 189 5.77 -29.42 31.81
N ALA A 190 6.10 -30.71 31.95
CA ALA A 190 7.49 -31.17 31.92
C ALA A 190 8.09 -31.01 30.50
N ILE A 191 7.30 -31.34 29.47
CA ILE A 191 7.70 -31.22 28.07
C ILE A 191 7.91 -29.75 27.68
N LEU A 192 6.97 -28.88 28.07
CA LEU A 192 7.00 -27.46 27.72
C LEU A 192 8.11 -26.69 28.45
N SER A 193 8.50 -27.14 29.64
CA SER A 193 9.69 -26.62 30.33
C SER A 193 10.99 -26.93 29.59
N MET A 194 11.09 -28.10 28.95
CA MET A 194 12.26 -28.45 28.14
C MET A 194 12.24 -27.73 26.79
N LEU A 195 11.09 -27.71 26.11
CA LEU A 195 10.93 -27.13 24.78
C LEU A 195 11.24 -25.63 24.75
N GLY A 196 11.04 -24.90 25.85
CA GLY A 196 11.37 -23.47 25.92
C GLY A 196 12.84 -23.16 25.63
N ALA A 197 13.77 -24.02 26.07
CA ALA A 197 15.20 -23.84 25.81
C ALA A 197 15.55 -24.11 24.34
N ASP A 198 14.99 -25.17 23.78
CA ASP A 198 15.20 -25.54 22.37
C ASP A 198 14.61 -24.49 21.43
N LEU A 199 13.39 -24.02 21.71
CA LEU A 199 12.75 -22.94 20.96
C LEU A 199 13.61 -21.67 20.98
N ALA A 200 14.13 -21.28 22.14
CA ALA A 200 15.00 -20.11 22.24
C ALA A 200 16.30 -20.26 21.44
N SER A 201 16.86 -21.47 21.37
CA SER A 201 18.05 -21.78 20.57
C SER A 201 17.75 -21.69 19.06
N GLU A 202 16.65 -22.28 18.61
CA GLU A 202 16.25 -22.24 17.20
C GLU A 202 15.86 -20.83 16.75
N MET A 203 15.13 -20.08 17.58
CA MET A 203 14.72 -18.71 17.27
C MET A 203 15.90 -17.74 17.20
N ARG A 204 16.98 -17.96 17.98
CA ARG A 204 18.22 -17.18 17.88
C ARG A 204 18.97 -17.34 16.55
N LYS A 205 18.70 -18.42 15.79
CA LYS A 205 19.25 -18.57 14.43
C LYS A 205 18.52 -17.70 13.41
N ILE A 206 17.28 -17.30 13.72
CA ILE A 206 16.41 -16.50 12.85
C ILE A 206 16.55 -15.02 13.18
N THR A 207 16.53 -14.66 14.47
CA THR A 207 16.66 -13.27 14.94
C THR A 207 17.68 -13.18 16.06
N SER A 208 18.52 -12.15 16.02
CA SER A 208 19.54 -11.89 17.03
C SER A 208 18.94 -11.42 18.36
N ASN A 209 17.74 -10.84 18.33
CA ASN A 209 17.06 -10.29 19.50
C ASN A 209 15.71 -11.01 19.72
N PHE A 210 15.79 -12.18 20.34
CA PHE A 210 14.63 -12.97 20.73
C PHE A 210 14.37 -12.85 22.24
N LYS A 211 13.13 -12.53 22.62
CA LYS A 211 12.66 -12.58 24.01
C LYS A 211 11.55 -13.59 24.16
N LEU A 212 11.60 -14.36 25.26
CA LEU A 212 10.61 -15.36 25.60
C LEU A 212 10.02 -15.05 26.96
N GLY A 213 8.71 -14.83 27.00
CA GLY A 213 7.93 -14.69 28.23
C GLY A 213 7.09 -15.95 28.47
N PHE A 214 6.89 -16.27 29.75
CA PHE A 214 6.01 -17.36 30.17
C PHE A 214 4.93 -16.83 31.10
N GLY A 215 3.69 -17.23 30.83
CA GLY A 215 2.56 -17.04 31.71
C GLY A 215 1.81 -18.34 31.90
N SER A 216 1.10 -18.45 33.01
CA SER A 216 0.17 -19.54 33.24
C SER A 216 -1.19 -19.03 33.66
N PHE A 217 -2.24 -19.72 33.27
CA PHE A 217 -3.57 -19.50 33.80
C PHE A 217 -4.14 -20.80 34.35
N VAL A 218 -5.06 -20.64 35.30
CA VAL A 218 -5.99 -21.66 35.78
C VAL A 218 -7.36 -20.97 35.81
N ASP A 219 -8.43 -21.75 35.98
CA ASP A 219 -9.78 -21.20 36.14
C ASP A 219 -9.90 -20.28 37.37
N LYS A 220 -10.99 -19.52 37.42
CA LYS A 220 -11.26 -18.55 38.50
C LYS A 220 -11.32 -19.26 39.85
N VAL A 221 -10.80 -18.61 40.90
CA VAL A 221 -10.79 -19.13 42.28
C VAL A 221 -12.14 -19.02 43.01
N LEU A 222 -13.24 -19.25 42.31
CA LEU A 222 -14.61 -19.18 42.83
C LEU A 222 -15.44 -20.41 42.46
N MET A 223 -16.44 -20.71 43.27
CA MET A 223 -17.44 -21.73 42.94
C MET A 223 -18.18 -21.35 41.65
N PRO A 224 -18.49 -22.30 40.75
CA PRO A 224 -18.29 -23.76 40.84
C PRO A 224 -16.95 -24.28 40.27
N TYR A 225 -16.02 -23.39 39.91
CA TYR A 225 -14.80 -23.72 39.16
C TYR A 225 -13.71 -24.37 40.01
N VAL A 226 -13.64 -24.03 41.31
CA VAL A 226 -12.73 -24.66 42.28
C VAL A 226 -13.47 -25.07 43.55
N SER A 227 -13.06 -26.18 44.16
CA SER A 227 -13.60 -26.58 45.47
C SER A 227 -13.10 -25.64 46.56
N THR A 228 -14.01 -24.94 47.24
CA THR A 228 -13.69 -24.07 48.39
C THR A 228 -13.75 -24.82 49.72
N VAL A 229 -13.96 -26.14 49.70
CA VAL A 229 -13.97 -26.96 50.92
C VAL A 229 -12.53 -27.12 51.43
N PRO A 230 -12.24 -26.78 52.70
CA PRO A 230 -10.90 -26.92 53.26
C PRO A 230 -10.39 -28.37 53.18
N LYS A 231 -9.09 -28.56 52.87
CA LYS A 231 -8.46 -29.88 52.92
C LYS A 231 -8.50 -30.42 54.36
N LYS A 232 -9.02 -31.64 54.52
CA LYS A 232 -8.94 -32.43 55.76
C LYS A 232 -7.53 -32.98 55.97
#